data_AF-A0A5C9CDW9-F1
#
_entry.id   AF-A0A5C9CDW9-F1
#
_cell.length_a   1.000
_cell.length_b   1.000
_cell.length_c   1.000
_cell.angle_alpha   90.00
_cell.angle_beta   90.00
_cell.angle_gamma   90.00
#
_symmetry.space_group_name_H-M   'P 1'
#
loop_
_entity.id
_entity.type
_entity.pdbx_description
1 polymer ?
#
loop_
_entity_poly.entity_id
_entity_poly.type
_entity_poly.pdbx_seq_one_letter_code
_entity_poly.pdbx_strand_id
1 'polypeptide(L)' 'RLQQAVIDNQNVFEVLMDAVRVCSLGQITHALFEVGGQYRRNM' A
#
# COMPACT_ATOMS: atom_id res chain seq x y z
N ARG A 1 -8.03 -4.83 2.18
CA ARG A 1 -7.62 -5.53 0.93
C ARG A 1 -6.18 -5.20 0.54
N LEU A 2 -5.81 -3.93 0.38
CA LEU A 2 -4.43 -3.55 0.02
C LEU A 2 -3.37 -4.09 1.01
N GLN A 3 -3.60 -3.92 2.32
CA GLN A 3 -2.71 -4.43 3.37
C GLN A 3 -2.57 -5.96 3.34
N GLN A 4 -3.69 -6.67 3.18
CA GLN A 4 -3.71 -8.13 3.10
C GLN A 4 -2.94 -8.64 1.87
N ALA A 5 -3.08 -7.99 0.72
CA ALA A 5 -2.34 -8.34 -0.49
C ALA A 5 -0.82 -8.18 -0.31
N VAL A 6 -0.38 -7.20 0.49
CA VAL A 6 1.05 -7.05 0.85
C VAL A 6 1.50 -8.17 1.79
N ILE A 7 0.69 -8.50 2.81
CA ILE A 7 1.00 -9.58 3.77
C ILE A 7 1.07 -10.95 3.07
N ASP A 8 0.14 -11.20 2.15
CA ASP A 8 0.03 -12.46 1.40
C ASP A 8 1.01 -12.50 0.21
N ASN A 9 1.88 -11.50 0.07
CA ASN A 9 2.86 -11.34 -1.02
C ASN A 9 2.24 -11.47 -2.42
N GLN A 10 1.00 -10.98 -2.57
CA GLN A 10 0.26 -10.93 -3.82
C GLN A 10 0.66 -9.71 -4.65
N ASN A 11 0.15 -9.63 -5.88
CA ASN A 11 0.40 -8.48 -6.73
C ASN A 11 -0.29 -7.22 -6.19
N VAL A 12 0.48 -6.39 -5.49
CA VAL A 12 0.00 -5.16 -4.86
C VAL A 12 -0.47 -4.14 -5.91
N PHE A 13 0.12 -4.14 -7.11
CA PHE A 13 -0.24 -3.21 -8.18
C PHE A 13 -1.64 -3.47 -8.73
N GLU A 14 -2.05 -4.74 -8.80
CA GLU A 14 -3.41 -5.13 -9.21
C GLU A 14 -4.45 -4.57 -8.23
N VAL A 15 -4.23 -4.74 -6.93
CA VAL A 15 -5.13 -4.22 -5.88
C VAL A 15 -5.11 -2.68 -5.82
N LEU A 16 -3.98 -2.06 -6.19
CA LEU A 16 -3.84 -0.61 -6.33
C LEU A 16 -4.76 -0.05 -7.42
N MET A 17 -4.89 -0.73 -8.56
CA MET A 17 -5.77 -0.29 -9.67
C MET A 17 -7.25 -0.21 -9.27
N ASP A 18 -7.67 -1.06 -8.33
CA ASP A 18 -9.01 -0.98 -7.74
C ASP A 18 -9.08 0.07 -6.63
N ALA A 19 -8.04 0.16 -5.78
CA ALA A 19 -8.01 1.07 -4.64
C ALA A 19 -8.04 2.55 -5.06
N VAL A 20 -7.37 2.94 -6.16
CA VAL A 20 -7.36 4.33 -6.65
C VAL A 20 -8.72 4.85 -7.10
N ARG A 21 -9.70 3.98 -7.34
CA ARG A 21 -11.07 4.37 -7.73
C ARG A 21 -11.88 4.93 -6.57
N VAL A 22 -11.54 4.55 -5.33
CA VAL A 22 -12.33 4.82 -4.12
C VAL A 22 -11.54 5.43 -2.98
N CYS A 23 -10.21 5.37 -3.04
CA CYS A 23 -9.31 5.93 -2.04
C CYS A 23 -8.48 7.07 -2.63
N SER A 24 -8.18 8.07 -1.80
CA SER A 24 -7.24 9.13 -2.15
C SER A 24 -5.79 8.63 -2.08
N LEU A 25 -4.89 9.35 -2.75
CA LEU A 25 -3.45 9.06 -2.72
C LEU A 25 -2.89 9.00 -1.28
N GLY A 26 -3.36 9.88 -0.39
CA GLY A 26 -2.95 9.91 1.01
C GLY A 26 -3.39 8.67 1.78
N GLN A 27 -4.63 8.21 1.58
CA GLN A 27 -5.15 6.99 2.20
C GLN A 27 -4.37 5.75 1.74
N ILE A 28 -4.04 5.68 0.45
CA ILE A 28 -3.24 4.59 -0.13
C ILE A 28 -1.83 4.60 0.46
N THR A 29 -1.19 5.76 0.52
CA THR A 29 0.19 5.91 1.02
C THR A 29 0.27 5.53 2.50
N HIS A 30 -0.67 5.98 3.33
CA HIS A 30 -0.69 5.64 4.75
C HIS A 30 -0.88 4.14 4.98
N ALA A 31 -1.82 3.53 4.25
CA ALA A 31 -2.06 2.10 4.33
C ALA A 31 -0.83 1.26 3.95
N LEU A 32 -0.03 1.71 2.96
CA LEU A 32 1.22 1.05 2.56
C LEU A 32 2.34 1.22 3.60
N PHE A 33 2.40 2.37 4.28
CA PHE A 33 3.38 2.61 5.34
C PHE A 33 3.16 1.74 6.58
N GLU A 34 1.92 1.40 6.91
CA GLU A 34 1.61 0.51 8.04
C GLU A 34 2.08 -0.93 7.82
N VAL A 35 2.08 -1.42 6.58
CA VAL A 35 2.43 -2.83 6.26
C VAL A 35 3.84 -3.00 5.69
N GLY A 36 4.32 -2.05 4.90
CA GLY A 36 5.65 -2.11 4.27
C GLY A 36 6.73 -1.31 5.00
N GLY A 37 6.34 -0.56 6.03
CA GLY A 37 7.20 0.40 6.70
C GLY A 37 7.41 1.68 5.87
N GLN A 38 7.81 2.75 6.56
CA GLN A 38 8.22 3.98 5.91
C GLN A 38 9.67 3.87 5.45
N TYR A 39 9.98 4.50 4.32
CA TYR A 39 11.37 4.63 3.88
C TYR A 39 12.21 5.29 4.98
N ARG A 40 13.21 4.56 5.47
CA ARG A 40 14.20 5.09 6.41
C ARG A 40 15.39 5.61 5.60
N ARG A 41 15.63 6.92 5.66
CA ARG A 41 16.88 7.50 5.17
C ARG A 41 18.01 7.02 6.07
N ASN A 42 18.93 6.23 5.54
CA ASN A 42 20.22 6.03 6.16
C ASN A 42 21.12 7.22 5.82
N MET A 43 21.82 7.74 6.82
CA MET A 43 22.90 8.72 6.68
C MET A 43 24.22 7.98 6.48
#